data_AF-A0A7S0RQJ3-F1
#
_entry.id   AF-A0A7S0RQJ3-F1
#
_cell.length_a   1.000
_cell.length_b   1.000
_cell.length_c   1.000
_cell.angle_alpha   90.00
_cell.angle_beta   90.00
_cell.angle_gamma   90.00
#
_symmetry.space_group_name_H-M   'P 1'
#
loop_
_entity.id
_entity.type
_entity.pdbx_description
1 polymer ?
#
loop_
_entity_poly.entity_id
_entity_poly.type
_entity_poly.pdbx_seq_one_letter_code
_entity_poly.pdbx_strand_id
1 'polypeptide(L)'
;MADDPADASGAPSTSAAADEAGTSNGNGEAGASSGAGPSSYVDDDLLKAFFSELKDVDRDNEVNRILWAFKLNPYEKLNLKFDASIEEVRKQYRKLSLMVHPDKCKHTQATTAFDILGDAQKELMDEERREHLHKVLDLARDEVRKERKKSTKHDNLVRVASLLNDSGRDGVEAAWEKTEEFHETWKVKARDLLARMAWRQKKLTKRLKEETARLEGQEKEERDKHKKQKQVEKEWEATREERVGTWRDFMTKKTGKVVGELKPPKQRANDEDKLYVRRPAHEEELRPAQPPKLKPNNAPKPPGAR
;
A
#
# COMPACT_ATOMS: atom_id res chain seq x y z
N MET A 1 -22.34 40.62 -63.06
CA MET A 1 -20.96 41.07 -63.33
C MET A 1 -20.08 39.98 -62.74
N ALA A 2 -19.86 38.88 -63.45
CA ALA A 2 -18.85 38.74 -64.52
C ALA A 2 -17.45 38.89 -63.88
N ASP A 3 -16.52 37.93 -63.88
CA ASP A 3 -16.14 37.00 -64.95
C ASP A 3 -15.40 35.75 -64.41
N ASP A 4 -15.55 34.65 -65.14
CA ASP A 4 -14.63 33.50 -65.23
C ASP A 4 -13.27 33.89 -65.83
N PRO A 5 -12.21 33.07 -65.65
CA PRO A 5 -11.67 32.39 -66.84
C PRO A 5 -11.17 30.93 -66.65
N ALA A 6 -11.60 30.09 -67.59
CA ALA A 6 -10.89 29.08 -68.41
C ALA A 6 -9.33 29.13 -68.43
N ASP A 7 -8.52 28.12 -68.80
CA ASP A 7 -8.59 26.73 -69.29
C ASP A 7 -7.11 26.27 -69.48
N ALA A 8 -6.89 24.97 -69.75
CA ALA A 8 -5.81 24.36 -70.54
C ALA A 8 -4.73 23.47 -69.85
N SER A 9 -5.02 22.16 -69.92
CA SER A 9 -4.26 21.10 -70.63
C SER A 9 -2.92 20.53 -70.12
N GLY A 10 -2.86 19.18 -70.05
CA GLY A 10 -1.74 18.40 -70.59
C GLY A 10 -1.25 17.17 -69.81
N ALA A 11 -1.82 15.96 -70.10
CA ALA A 11 -1.18 14.64 -70.34
C ALA A 11 -0.08 14.08 -69.38
N PRO A 12 0.22 12.74 -69.32
CA PRO A 12 0.00 11.74 -70.37
C PRO A 12 -0.54 10.35 -69.97
N SER A 13 -1.07 9.70 -70.99
CA SER A 13 -1.30 8.26 -71.15
C SER A 13 0.02 7.51 -71.38
N THR A 14 0.17 6.30 -70.84
CA THR A 14 0.72 5.16 -71.57
C THR A 14 0.16 3.83 -71.06
N SER A 15 -0.31 3.05 -72.03
CA SER A 15 -0.81 1.70 -72.01
C SER A 15 0.31 0.66 -71.97
N ALA A 16 0.11 -0.45 -71.27
CA ALA A 16 0.75 -1.73 -71.60
C ALA A 16 -0.14 -2.89 -71.12
N ALA A 17 -0.96 -3.39 -72.05
CA ALA A 17 -1.59 -4.71 -71.96
C ALA A 17 -0.62 -5.74 -72.56
N ALA A 18 -0.48 -6.89 -71.90
CA ALA A 18 0.19 -8.06 -72.43
C ALA A 18 -0.78 -9.24 -72.37
N ASP A 19 -1.19 -9.69 -73.56
CA ASP A 19 -1.74 -11.01 -73.83
C ASP A 19 -0.75 -12.11 -73.46
N GLU A 20 -1.24 -13.22 -72.88
CA GLU A 20 -0.79 -14.56 -73.25
C GLU A 20 -1.94 -15.56 -73.07
N ALA A 21 -2.08 -16.40 -74.08
CA ALA A 21 -3.17 -17.34 -74.28
C ALA A 21 -2.84 -18.73 -73.75
N GLY A 22 -3.90 -19.45 -73.39
CA GLY A 22 -4.06 -20.84 -73.79
C GLY A 22 -3.38 -21.91 -72.93
N THR A 23 -4.15 -22.50 -72.01
CA THR A 23 -4.06 -23.94 -71.77
C THR A 23 -5.46 -24.50 -71.53
N SER A 24 -5.84 -25.36 -72.45
CA SER A 24 -7.01 -26.23 -72.44
C SER A 24 -6.94 -27.27 -71.32
N ASN A 25 -8.06 -27.57 -70.67
CA ASN A 25 -8.41 -28.97 -70.43
C ASN A 25 -9.90 -29.20 -70.09
N GLY A 26 -10.56 -29.92 -71.00
CA GLY A 26 -11.36 -31.12 -70.71
C GLY A 26 -12.46 -31.06 -69.65
N ASN A 27 -13.69 -30.91 -70.13
CA ASN A 27 -14.91 -31.31 -69.43
C ASN A 27 -15.03 -32.85 -69.44
N GLY A 28 -15.32 -33.48 -68.30
CA GLY A 28 -15.47 -34.93 -68.20
C GLY A 28 -16.14 -35.41 -66.90
N GLU A 29 -17.43 -35.72 -67.05
CA GLU A 29 -18.17 -36.77 -66.35
C GLU A 29 -18.54 -36.64 -64.86
N ALA A 30 -19.85 -36.43 -64.69
CA ALA A 30 -20.75 -37.01 -63.70
C ALA A 30 -20.18 -38.20 -62.89
N GLY A 31 -20.09 -37.99 -61.58
CA GLY A 31 -20.00 -39.03 -60.57
C GLY A 31 -20.92 -38.68 -59.40
N ALA A 32 -22.20 -39.03 -59.52
CA ALA A 32 -23.11 -39.07 -58.39
C ALA A 32 -22.61 -40.15 -57.40
N SER A 33 -22.04 -39.71 -56.29
CA SER A 33 -21.81 -40.54 -55.12
C SER A 33 -22.74 -40.06 -54.01
N SER A 34 -23.92 -40.67 -53.99
CA SER A 34 -24.82 -40.70 -52.85
C SER A 34 -24.14 -41.46 -51.70
N GLY A 35 -23.46 -40.72 -50.83
CA GLY A 35 -23.00 -41.18 -49.52
C GLY A 35 -23.68 -40.37 -48.42
N ALA A 36 -24.91 -40.75 -48.07
CA ALA A 36 -25.56 -40.26 -46.86
C ALA A 36 -24.79 -40.77 -45.63
N GLY A 37 -23.86 -39.96 -45.13
CA GLY A 37 -23.20 -40.18 -43.85
C GLY A 37 -23.94 -39.41 -42.74
N PRO A 38 -24.43 -40.07 -41.68
CA PRO A 38 -24.94 -39.38 -40.49
C PRO A 38 -23.74 -38.97 -39.63
N SER A 39 -23.06 -37.85 -39.95
CA SER A 39 -21.92 -37.39 -39.13
C SER A 39 -21.73 -35.88 -39.02
N SER A 40 -22.43 -35.04 -39.79
CA SER A 40 -22.22 -33.58 -39.68
C SER A 40 -22.70 -32.99 -38.34
N TYR A 41 -23.71 -33.60 -37.71
CA TYR A 41 -24.27 -33.13 -36.44
C TYR A 41 -23.37 -33.39 -35.23
N VAL A 42 -22.62 -34.51 -35.23
CA VAL A 42 -21.69 -34.83 -34.14
C VAL A 42 -20.43 -33.96 -34.18
N ASP A 43 -19.99 -33.55 -35.38
CA ASP A 43 -18.87 -32.61 -35.53
C ASP A 43 -19.23 -31.19 -35.06
N ASP A 44 -20.45 -30.72 -35.34
CA ASP A 44 -20.94 -29.41 -34.86
C ASP A 44 -21.11 -29.36 -33.33
N ASP A 45 -21.60 -30.44 -32.72
CA ASP A 45 -21.70 -30.54 -31.25
C ASP A 45 -20.32 -30.66 -30.59
N LEU A 46 -19.36 -31.36 -31.22
CA LEU A 46 -17.96 -31.42 -30.76
C LEU A 46 -17.30 -30.04 -30.83
N LEU A 47 -17.47 -29.32 -31.94
CA LEU A 47 -16.98 -27.95 -32.11
C LEU A 47 -17.58 -27.01 -31.06
N LYS A 48 -18.87 -27.13 -30.77
CA LYS A 48 -19.54 -26.30 -29.75
C LYS A 48 -19.07 -26.61 -28.33
N ALA A 49 -18.84 -27.88 -28.01
CA ALA A 49 -18.23 -28.30 -26.75
C ALA A 49 -16.79 -27.75 -26.63
N PHE A 50 -15.99 -27.87 -27.68
CA PHE A 50 -14.63 -27.32 -27.73
C PHE A 50 -14.62 -25.79 -27.57
N PHE A 51 -15.50 -25.05 -28.26
CA PHE A 51 -15.62 -23.61 -28.09
C PHE A 51 -16.12 -23.22 -26.69
N SER A 52 -16.93 -24.06 -26.04
CA SER A 52 -17.30 -23.84 -24.64
C SER A 52 -16.11 -24.06 -23.72
N GLU A 53 -15.33 -25.11 -23.93
CA GLU A 53 -14.15 -25.42 -23.13
C GLU A 53 -13.06 -24.36 -23.30
N LEU A 54 -12.81 -23.89 -24.53
CA LEU A 54 -11.93 -22.75 -24.78
C LEU A 54 -12.41 -21.49 -24.05
N LYS A 55 -13.72 -21.21 -24.05
CA LYS A 55 -14.29 -20.10 -23.28
C LYS A 55 -14.14 -20.29 -21.78
N ASP A 56 -14.16 -21.52 -21.26
CA ASP A 56 -13.90 -21.81 -19.84
C ASP A 56 -12.43 -21.50 -19.50
N VAL A 57 -11.50 -21.94 -20.34
CA VAL A 57 -10.05 -21.68 -20.18
C VAL A 57 -9.74 -20.19 -20.28
N ASP A 58 -10.33 -19.47 -21.24
CA ASP A 58 -10.16 -18.02 -21.39
C ASP A 58 -10.64 -17.26 -20.14
N ARG A 59 -11.73 -17.75 -19.53
CA ARG A 59 -12.27 -17.17 -18.30
C ARG A 59 -11.36 -17.41 -17.11
N ASP A 60 -10.83 -18.61 -16.97
CA ASP A 60 -9.87 -18.94 -15.91
C ASP A 60 -8.56 -18.16 -16.08
N ASN A 61 -8.10 -17.99 -17.32
CA ASN A 61 -6.95 -17.14 -17.65
C ASN A 61 -7.19 -15.68 -17.26
N GLU A 62 -8.39 -15.16 -17.50
CA GLU A 62 -8.76 -13.81 -17.12
C GLU A 62 -8.83 -13.62 -15.59
N VAL A 63 -9.37 -14.60 -14.87
CA VAL A 63 -9.36 -14.62 -13.40
C VAL A 63 -7.92 -14.56 -12.88
N ASN A 64 -7.04 -15.42 -13.41
CA ASN A 64 -5.62 -15.43 -13.06
C ASN A 64 -4.94 -14.10 -13.39
N ARG A 65 -5.23 -13.50 -14.55
CA ARG A 65 -4.72 -12.18 -14.96
C ARG A 65 -5.10 -11.10 -13.94
N ILE A 66 -6.37 -11.06 -13.51
CA ILE A 66 -6.86 -10.07 -12.54
C ILE A 66 -6.21 -10.26 -11.17
N LEU A 67 -6.04 -11.50 -10.73
CA LEU A 67 -5.39 -11.83 -9.46
C LEU A 67 -3.90 -11.45 -9.45
N TRP A 68 -3.22 -11.67 -10.58
CA TRP A 68 -1.82 -11.28 -10.76
C TRP A 68 -1.62 -9.80 -11.13
N ALA A 69 -2.69 -9.09 -11.50
CA ALA A 69 -2.63 -7.67 -11.80
C ALA A 69 -2.14 -6.88 -10.57
N PHE A 70 -1.47 -5.76 -10.84
CA PHE A 70 -0.90 -4.96 -9.76
C PHE A 70 -2.00 -4.39 -8.86
N LYS A 71 -1.98 -4.73 -7.57
CA LYS A 71 -3.04 -4.41 -6.60
C LYS A 71 -3.39 -2.92 -6.53
N LEU A 72 -2.42 -2.06 -6.81
CA LEU A 72 -2.54 -0.60 -6.69
C LEU A 72 -2.91 0.10 -8.01
N ASN A 73 -3.03 -0.63 -9.13
CA ASN A 73 -3.38 -0.04 -10.42
C ASN A 73 -4.74 -0.56 -10.91
N PRO A 74 -5.81 0.25 -10.78
CA PRO A 74 -7.16 -0.11 -11.24
C PRO A 74 -7.26 -0.33 -12.76
N TYR A 75 -6.50 0.41 -13.57
CA TYR A 75 -6.54 0.28 -15.03
C TYR A 75 -6.00 -1.07 -15.50
N GLU A 76 -4.96 -1.60 -14.85
CA GLU A 76 -4.43 -2.93 -15.19
C GLU A 76 -5.42 -4.04 -14.85
N LYS A 77 -6.12 -3.94 -13.72
CA LYS A 77 -7.18 -4.88 -13.34
C LYS A 77 -8.28 -4.93 -14.41
N LEU A 78 -8.67 -3.78 -14.96
CA LEU A 78 -9.69 -3.68 -16.01
C LEU A 78 -9.15 -3.93 -17.44
N ASN A 79 -7.84 -4.15 -17.59
CA ASN A 79 -7.17 -4.25 -18.90
C ASN A 79 -7.38 -3.02 -19.79
N LEU A 80 -7.40 -1.83 -19.19
CA LEU A 80 -7.57 -0.56 -19.90
C LEU A 80 -6.24 0.17 -20.04
N LYS A 81 -6.18 1.03 -21.06
CA LYS A 81 -5.13 2.04 -21.16
C LYS A 81 -5.39 3.16 -20.15
N PHE A 82 -4.33 3.89 -19.81
CA PHE A 82 -4.37 4.96 -18.81
C PHE A 82 -5.11 6.23 -19.27
N ASP A 83 -5.37 6.35 -20.56
CA ASP A 83 -6.14 7.42 -21.21
C ASP A 83 -7.63 7.07 -21.35
N ALA A 84 -8.07 5.91 -20.85
CA ALA A 84 -9.46 5.46 -20.98
C ALA A 84 -10.45 6.41 -20.30
N SER A 85 -11.60 6.59 -20.93
CA SER A 85 -12.71 7.37 -20.41
C SER A 85 -13.51 6.62 -19.35
N ILE A 86 -14.29 7.35 -18.53
CA ILE A 86 -15.18 6.77 -17.51
C ILE A 86 -16.20 5.80 -18.15
N GLU A 87 -16.65 6.10 -19.38
CA GLU A 87 -17.58 5.24 -20.10
C GLU A 87 -16.95 3.90 -20.49
N GLU A 88 -15.71 3.92 -20.95
CA GLU A 88 -14.95 2.71 -21.27
C GLU A 88 -14.70 1.87 -20.03
N VAL A 89 -14.40 2.50 -18.88
CA VAL A 89 -14.31 1.83 -17.58
C VAL A 89 -15.59 1.07 -17.25
N ARG A 90 -16.76 1.68 -17.45
CA ARG A 90 -18.07 1.03 -17.21
C ARG A 90 -18.35 -0.11 -18.18
N LYS A 91 -18.06 0.09 -19.47
CA LYS A 91 -18.27 -0.93 -20.52
C LYS A 91 -17.38 -2.14 -20.27
N GLN A 92 -16.12 -1.90 -19.95
CA GLN A 92 -15.14 -2.94 -19.70
C GLN A 92 -15.43 -3.69 -18.40
N TYR A 93 -15.83 -2.98 -17.34
CA TYR A 93 -16.30 -3.61 -16.12
C TYR A 93 -17.47 -4.58 -16.40
N ARG A 94 -18.49 -4.16 -17.15
CA ARG A 94 -19.64 -5.03 -17.48
C ARG A 94 -19.22 -6.27 -18.27
N LYS A 95 -18.27 -6.12 -19.21
CA LYS A 95 -17.74 -7.23 -20.00
C LYS A 95 -16.99 -8.22 -19.12
N LEU A 96 -16.07 -7.73 -18.30
CA LEU A 96 -15.23 -8.55 -17.44
C LEU A 96 -16.00 -9.17 -16.28
N SER A 97 -16.97 -8.45 -15.70
CA SER A 97 -17.78 -8.95 -14.59
C SER A 97 -18.65 -10.14 -15.00
N LEU A 98 -19.21 -10.11 -16.21
CA LEU A 98 -19.92 -11.27 -16.79
C LEU A 98 -18.97 -12.43 -17.10
N MET A 99 -17.73 -12.11 -17.51
CA MET A 99 -16.72 -13.09 -17.85
C MET A 99 -16.14 -13.79 -16.62
N VAL A 100 -16.07 -13.11 -15.47
CA VAL A 100 -15.43 -13.57 -14.22
C VAL A 100 -16.46 -13.90 -13.13
N HIS A 101 -17.75 -13.86 -13.45
CA HIS A 101 -18.82 -14.09 -12.49
C HIS A 101 -18.70 -15.50 -11.86
N PRO A 102 -18.81 -15.65 -10.53
CA PRO A 102 -18.62 -16.93 -9.83
C PRO A 102 -19.64 -18.02 -10.21
N ASP A 103 -20.81 -17.65 -10.73
CA ASP A 103 -21.80 -18.60 -11.26
C ASP A 103 -21.42 -19.16 -12.63
N LYS A 104 -20.73 -18.36 -13.46
CA LYS A 104 -20.32 -18.78 -14.80
C LYS A 104 -18.98 -19.51 -14.72
N CYS A 105 -18.01 -18.96 -13.99
CA CYS A 105 -16.65 -19.50 -13.90
C CYS A 105 -16.51 -20.56 -12.81
N LYS A 106 -15.90 -21.68 -13.16
CA LYS A 106 -15.68 -22.81 -12.23
C LYS A 106 -14.46 -22.61 -11.33
N HIS A 107 -13.70 -21.52 -11.51
CA HIS A 107 -12.49 -21.24 -10.75
C HIS A 107 -12.78 -20.88 -9.28
N THR A 108 -12.00 -21.45 -8.36
CA THR A 108 -12.18 -21.27 -6.91
C THR A 108 -12.01 -19.82 -6.44
N GLN A 109 -11.19 -19.04 -7.14
CA GLN A 109 -10.92 -17.63 -6.83
C GLN A 109 -11.75 -16.63 -7.66
N ALA A 110 -12.76 -17.10 -8.41
CA ALA A 110 -13.61 -16.22 -9.22
C ALA A 110 -14.30 -15.13 -8.39
N THR A 111 -14.76 -15.46 -7.17
CA THR A 111 -15.36 -14.49 -6.24
C THR A 111 -14.38 -13.37 -5.89
N THR A 112 -13.14 -13.72 -5.54
CA THR A 112 -12.11 -12.73 -5.19
C THR A 112 -11.75 -11.84 -6.38
N ALA A 113 -11.65 -12.41 -7.58
CA ALA A 113 -11.39 -11.63 -8.79
C ALA A 113 -12.54 -10.68 -9.12
N PHE A 114 -13.79 -11.11 -8.92
CA PHE A 114 -14.97 -10.27 -9.09
C PHE A 114 -14.98 -9.08 -8.11
N ASP A 115 -14.66 -9.31 -6.83
CA ASP A 115 -14.56 -8.25 -5.82
C ASP A 115 -13.48 -7.23 -6.18
N ILE A 116 -12.29 -7.70 -6.60
CA ILE A 116 -11.19 -6.83 -7.04
C ILE A 116 -11.60 -5.96 -8.23
N LEU A 117 -12.39 -6.50 -9.15
CA LEU A 117 -12.90 -5.78 -10.31
C LEU A 117 -13.90 -4.69 -9.90
N GLY A 118 -14.79 -5.00 -8.95
CA GLY A 118 -15.74 -4.04 -8.37
C GLY A 118 -15.05 -2.89 -7.64
N ASP A 119 -14.05 -3.21 -6.83
CA ASP A 119 -13.22 -2.21 -6.14
C ASP A 119 -12.48 -1.31 -7.14
N ALA A 120 -11.91 -1.88 -8.21
CA ALA A 120 -11.21 -1.12 -9.24
C ALA A 120 -12.16 -0.14 -9.97
N GLN A 121 -13.38 -0.58 -10.29
CA GLN A 121 -14.38 0.31 -10.86
C GLN A 121 -14.74 1.43 -9.89
N LYS A 122 -15.00 1.11 -8.61
CA LYS A 122 -15.37 2.09 -7.59
C LYS A 122 -14.28 3.15 -7.39
N GLU A 123 -13.01 2.73 -7.38
CA GLU A 123 -11.87 3.64 -7.28
C GLU A 123 -11.75 4.58 -8.49
N LEU A 124 -12.03 4.10 -9.70
CA LEU A 124 -12.02 4.93 -10.92
C LEU A 124 -13.26 5.81 -11.08
N MET A 125 -14.37 5.49 -10.41
CA MET A 125 -15.57 6.35 -10.38
C MET A 125 -15.43 7.51 -9.40
N ASP A 126 -14.52 7.41 -8.43
CA ASP A 126 -14.22 8.47 -7.47
C ASP A 126 -13.23 9.46 -8.08
N GLU A 127 -13.67 10.69 -8.31
CA GLU A 127 -12.89 11.73 -8.99
C GLU A 127 -11.60 12.07 -8.23
N GLU A 128 -11.62 12.10 -6.88
CA GLU A 128 -10.44 12.45 -6.09
C GLU A 128 -9.36 11.36 -6.20
N ARG A 129 -9.76 10.09 -6.06
CA ARG A 129 -8.84 8.95 -6.19
C ARG A 129 -8.31 8.84 -7.61
N ARG A 130 -9.18 9.02 -8.60
CA ARG A 130 -8.82 9.03 -10.01
C ARG A 130 -7.79 10.13 -10.30
N GLU A 131 -8.03 11.37 -9.87
CA GLU A 131 -7.12 12.48 -10.09
C GLU A 131 -5.75 12.22 -9.43
N HIS A 132 -5.73 11.71 -8.20
CA HIS A 132 -4.48 11.32 -7.54
C HIS A 132 -3.71 10.26 -8.35
N LEU A 133 -4.43 9.26 -8.85
CA LEU A 133 -3.84 8.21 -9.66
C LEU A 133 -3.31 8.75 -11.00
N HIS A 134 -4.05 9.61 -11.68
CA HIS A 134 -3.59 10.29 -12.90
C HIS A 134 -2.33 11.13 -12.64
N LYS A 135 -2.25 11.88 -11.54
CA LYS A 135 -1.03 12.61 -11.15
C LYS A 135 0.19 11.67 -11.05
N VAL A 136 0.03 10.48 -10.46
CA VAL A 136 1.12 9.50 -10.37
C VAL A 136 1.46 8.91 -11.74
N LEU A 137 0.45 8.64 -12.58
CA LEU A 137 0.65 8.11 -13.94
C LEU A 137 1.33 9.14 -14.86
N ASP A 138 1.01 10.42 -14.74
CA ASP A 138 1.63 11.51 -15.51
C ASP A 138 3.10 11.68 -15.10
N LEU A 139 3.41 11.61 -13.81
CA LEU A 139 4.80 11.57 -13.34
C LEU A 139 5.55 10.37 -13.91
N ALA A 140 4.90 9.20 -14.02
CA ALA A 140 5.49 8.03 -14.67
C ALA A 140 5.73 8.25 -16.17
N ARG A 141 4.77 8.86 -16.87
CA ARG A 141 4.86 9.21 -18.28
C ARG A 141 6.05 10.14 -18.54
N ASP A 142 6.21 11.16 -17.70
CA ASP A 142 7.30 12.12 -17.82
C ASP A 142 8.66 11.51 -17.51
N GLU A 143 8.75 10.56 -16.58
CA GLU A 143 10.01 9.87 -16.32
C GLU A 143 10.43 9.00 -17.50
N VAL A 144 9.48 8.29 -18.13
CA VAL A 144 9.73 7.51 -19.36
C VAL A 144 10.23 8.41 -20.49
N ARG A 145 9.59 9.57 -20.70
CA ARG A 145 10.04 10.58 -21.66
C ARG A 145 11.45 11.06 -21.37
N LYS A 146 11.76 11.36 -20.10
CA LYS A 146 13.10 11.79 -19.69
C LYS A 146 14.15 10.72 -19.94
N GLU A 147 13.85 9.46 -19.62
CA GLU A 147 14.76 8.34 -19.88
C GLU A 147 15.05 8.18 -21.37
N ARG A 148 14.01 8.23 -22.21
CA ARG A 148 14.17 8.21 -23.68
C ARG A 148 14.99 9.41 -24.16
N LYS A 149 14.69 10.62 -23.70
CA LYS A 149 15.44 11.85 -24.05
C LYS A 149 16.92 11.75 -23.71
N LYS A 150 17.26 11.14 -22.55
CA LYS A 150 18.64 10.92 -22.11
C LYS A 150 19.35 9.90 -23.00
N SER A 151 18.76 8.72 -23.21
CA SER A 151 19.36 7.66 -24.03
C SER A 151 19.56 8.09 -25.48
N THR A 152 18.60 8.82 -26.02
CA THR A 152 18.58 9.29 -27.40
C THR A 152 19.34 10.61 -27.60
N LYS A 153 19.88 11.23 -26.55
CA LYS A 153 20.61 12.51 -26.64
C LYS A 153 21.85 12.43 -27.54
N HIS A 154 22.52 11.29 -27.52
CA HIS A 154 23.77 11.06 -28.27
C HIS A 154 23.57 10.23 -29.53
N ASP A 155 22.34 9.81 -29.83
CA ASP A 155 22.06 8.96 -30.98
C ASP A 155 21.99 9.79 -32.28
N ASN A 156 22.85 9.46 -33.24
CA ASN A 156 22.91 10.13 -34.53
C ASN A 156 21.66 9.84 -35.38
N LEU A 157 21.05 8.66 -35.22
CA LEU A 157 19.86 8.26 -35.98
C LEU A 157 18.66 9.15 -35.64
N VAL A 158 18.46 9.45 -34.36
CA VAL A 158 17.36 10.33 -33.95
C VAL A 158 17.65 11.80 -34.27
N ARG A 159 18.92 12.21 -34.34
CA ARG A 159 19.28 13.53 -34.87
C ARG A 159 18.86 13.66 -36.35
N VAL A 160 19.11 12.64 -37.16
CA VAL A 160 18.69 12.60 -38.57
C VAL A 160 17.16 12.51 -38.69
N ALA A 161 16.50 11.66 -37.90
CA ALA A 161 15.04 11.55 -37.89
C ALA A 161 14.34 12.85 -37.42
N SER A 162 14.98 13.61 -36.53
CA SER A 162 14.51 14.93 -36.09
C SER A 162 14.67 16.00 -37.17
N LEU A 163 15.62 15.86 -38.10
CA LEU A 163 15.77 16.80 -39.21
C LEU A 163 14.77 16.51 -40.34
N LEU A 164 14.30 15.27 -40.43
CA LEU A 164 13.40 14.81 -41.48
C LEU A 164 11.90 15.03 -41.15
N ASN A 165 11.55 15.23 -39.87
CA ASN A 165 10.16 15.49 -39.46
C ASN A 165 9.88 17.00 -39.35
N ASP A 166 8.73 17.44 -39.88
CA ASP A 166 8.31 18.86 -39.90
C ASP A 166 8.11 19.47 -38.49
N SER A 167 7.87 18.62 -37.50
CA SER A 167 7.75 18.99 -36.07
C SER A 167 9.02 18.70 -35.26
N GLY A 168 10.14 18.47 -35.95
CA GLY A 168 11.45 18.29 -35.35
C GLY A 168 11.52 17.06 -34.44
N ARG A 169 12.14 17.24 -33.27
CA ARG A 169 12.31 16.19 -32.26
C ARG A 169 11.01 15.81 -31.57
N ASP A 170 10.11 16.78 -31.38
CA ASP A 170 8.83 16.57 -30.70
C ASP A 170 7.88 15.70 -31.55
N GLY A 171 8.00 15.75 -32.87
CA GLY A 171 7.27 14.85 -33.78
C GLY A 171 7.67 13.37 -33.65
N VAL A 172 8.97 13.11 -33.58
CA VAL A 172 9.52 11.75 -33.35
C VAL A 172 9.06 11.21 -32.00
N GLU A 173 9.08 12.06 -30.97
CA GLU A 173 8.62 11.69 -29.63
C GLU A 173 7.11 11.45 -29.59
N ALA A 174 6.29 12.26 -30.25
CA ALA A 174 4.85 12.06 -30.35
C ALA A 174 4.45 10.80 -31.13
N ALA A 175 5.23 10.41 -32.14
CA ALA A 175 5.06 9.14 -32.84
C ALA A 175 5.39 7.96 -31.91
N TRP A 176 6.47 8.07 -31.14
CA TRP A 176 6.88 7.04 -30.18
C TRP A 176 5.90 6.89 -29.00
N GLU A 177 5.30 7.98 -28.53
CA GLU A 177 4.27 7.95 -27.48
C GLU A 177 3.02 7.15 -27.87
N LYS A 178 2.76 7.01 -29.17
CA LYS A 178 1.65 6.20 -29.70
C LYS A 178 2.04 4.73 -29.87
N THR A 179 3.33 4.41 -29.82
CA THR A 179 3.85 3.04 -29.99
C THR A 179 3.51 2.20 -28.76
N GLU A 180 3.19 0.92 -28.97
CA GLU A 180 2.89 -0.03 -27.88
C GLU A 180 4.05 -0.16 -26.88
N GLU A 181 5.30 -0.09 -27.36
CA GLU A 181 6.51 -0.07 -26.51
C GLU A 181 6.48 1.05 -25.46
N PHE A 182 5.98 2.24 -25.82
CA PHE A 182 5.84 3.34 -24.86
C PHE A 182 4.82 2.98 -23.79
N HIS A 183 3.68 2.42 -24.18
CA HIS A 183 2.65 2.02 -23.24
C HIS A 183 3.13 0.91 -22.31
N GLU A 184 3.93 -0.05 -22.79
CA GLU A 184 4.51 -1.10 -21.95
C GLU A 184 5.55 -0.56 -20.96
N THR A 185 6.49 0.25 -21.43
CA THR A 185 7.49 0.89 -20.56
C THR A 185 6.84 1.82 -19.55
N TRP A 186 5.79 2.54 -19.95
CA TRP A 186 4.97 3.37 -19.08
C TRP A 186 4.22 2.55 -18.03
N LYS A 187 3.62 1.41 -18.40
CA LYS A 187 3.00 0.49 -17.44
C LYS A 187 4.00 0.00 -16.40
N VAL A 188 5.19 -0.43 -16.82
CA VAL A 188 6.23 -0.93 -15.90
C VAL A 188 6.70 0.17 -14.95
N LYS A 189 6.94 1.39 -15.45
CA LYS A 189 7.34 2.53 -14.62
C LYS A 189 6.23 3.00 -13.69
N ALA A 190 4.97 2.97 -14.15
CA ALA A 190 3.82 3.28 -13.32
C ALA A 190 3.71 2.31 -12.13
N ARG A 191 3.90 1.01 -12.34
CA ARG A 191 3.93 0.02 -11.24
C ARG A 191 5.00 0.34 -10.21
N ASP A 192 6.22 0.64 -10.66
CA ASP A 192 7.34 0.97 -9.77
C ASP A 192 7.08 2.25 -8.97
N LEU A 193 6.59 3.32 -9.61
CA LEU A 193 6.27 4.57 -8.93
C LEU A 193 5.12 4.43 -7.94
N LEU A 194 4.05 3.73 -8.33
CA LEU A 194 2.92 3.43 -7.45
C LEU A 194 3.38 2.61 -6.23
N ALA A 195 4.23 1.60 -6.44
CA ALA A 195 4.80 0.82 -5.34
C ALA A 195 5.66 1.68 -4.40
N ARG A 196 6.53 2.54 -4.94
CA ARG A 196 7.37 3.46 -4.16
C ARG A 196 6.54 4.46 -3.37
N MET A 197 5.49 5.02 -3.98
CA MET A 197 4.60 5.97 -3.33
C MET A 197 3.79 5.32 -2.20
N ALA A 198 3.22 4.14 -2.42
CA ALA A 198 2.53 3.40 -1.36
C ALA A 198 3.48 3.00 -0.22
N TRP A 199 4.70 2.58 -0.55
CA TRP A 199 5.71 2.29 0.46
C TRP A 199 6.03 3.53 1.30
N ARG A 200 6.23 4.69 0.65
CA ARG A 200 6.47 5.97 1.34
C ARG A 200 5.29 6.37 2.22
N GLN A 201 4.05 6.25 1.72
CA GLN A 201 2.84 6.54 2.49
C GLN A 201 2.72 5.61 3.71
N LYS A 202 2.95 4.31 3.54
CA LYS A 202 2.97 3.35 4.66
C LYS A 202 4.04 3.67 5.70
N LYS A 203 5.22 4.11 5.26
CA LYS A 203 6.30 4.53 6.15
C LYS A 203 5.95 5.81 6.91
N LEU A 204 5.36 6.79 6.24
CA LEU A 204 4.94 8.06 6.85
C LEU A 204 3.82 7.84 7.87
N THR A 205 2.80 7.07 7.51
CA THR A 205 1.69 6.74 8.40
C THR A 205 2.14 5.95 9.62
N LYS A 206 3.11 5.02 9.47
CA LYS A 206 3.71 4.33 10.62
C LYS A 206 4.38 5.30 11.58
N ARG A 207 5.17 6.25 11.06
CA ARG A 207 5.84 7.29 11.87
C ARG A 207 4.83 8.19 12.58
N LEU A 208 3.79 8.61 11.87
CA LEU A 208 2.75 9.45 12.45
C LEU A 208 2.02 8.71 13.59
N LYS A 209 1.66 7.44 13.39
CA LYS A 209 1.01 6.60 14.42
C LYS A 209 1.89 6.41 15.66
N GLU A 210 3.19 6.26 15.47
CA GLU A 210 4.15 6.13 16.56
C GLU A 210 4.24 7.44 17.36
N GLU A 211 4.31 8.58 16.69
CA GLU A 211 4.28 9.90 17.34
C GLU A 211 2.96 10.17 18.07
N THR A 212 1.81 9.86 17.46
CA THR A 212 0.50 10.02 18.12
C THR A 212 0.36 9.10 19.32
N ALA A 213 0.82 7.85 19.23
CA ALA A 213 0.81 6.92 20.37
C ALA A 213 1.71 7.41 21.51
N ARG A 214 2.85 8.06 21.21
CA ARG A 214 3.71 8.66 22.22
C ARG A 214 3.00 9.81 22.94
N LEU A 215 2.35 10.70 22.18
CA LEU A 215 1.59 11.83 22.74
C LEU A 215 0.40 11.36 23.58
N GLU A 216 -0.37 10.38 23.10
CA GLU A 216 -1.48 9.79 23.85
C GLU A 216 -0.99 9.09 25.14
N GLY A 217 0.18 8.44 25.08
CA GLY A 217 0.82 7.86 26.26
C GLY A 217 1.17 8.91 27.32
N GLN A 218 1.75 10.03 26.90
CA GLN A 218 2.07 11.16 27.78
C GLN A 218 0.78 11.77 28.38
N GLU A 219 -0.23 12.02 27.56
CA GLU A 219 -1.52 12.57 28.02
C GLU A 219 -2.19 11.62 29.04
N LYS A 220 -2.13 10.31 28.81
CA LYS A 220 -2.66 9.31 29.74
C LYS A 220 -1.89 9.30 31.05
N GLU A 221 -0.55 9.38 31.00
CA GLU A 221 0.28 9.46 32.19
C GLU A 221 0.00 10.72 33.00
N GLU A 222 -0.14 11.88 32.35
CA GLU A 222 -0.54 13.13 33.00
C GLU A 222 -1.93 13.03 33.62
N ARG A 223 -2.90 12.44 32.90
CA ARG A 223 -4.24 12.19 33.40
C ARG A 223 -4.22 11.29 34.63
N ASP A 224 -3.40 10.26 34.64
CA ASP A 224 -3.27 9.33 35.76
C ASP A 224 -2.51 9.95 36.93
N LYS A 225 -1.49 10.79 36.69
CA LYS A 225 -0.85 11.63 37.72
C LYS A 225 -1.86 12.57 38.36
N HIS A 226 -2.68 13.26 37.56
CA HIS A 226 -3.71 14.16 38.05
C HIS A 226 -4.81 13.42 38.83
N LYS A 227 -5.21 12.22 38.39
CA LYS A 227 -6.13 11.36 39.17
C LYS A 227 -5.52 10.93 40.51
N LYS A 228 -4.25 10.53 40.52
CA LYS A 228 -3.52 10.16 41.76
C LYS A 228 -3.41 11.35 42.70
N GLN A 229 -3.06 12.54 42.19
CA GLN A 229 -3.04 13.77 42.98
C GLN A 229 -4.41 14.08 43.59
N LYS A 230 -5.48 14.00 42.79
CA LYS A 230 -6.85 14.16 43.28
C LYS A 230 -7.24 13.11 44.33
N GLN A 231 -6.76 11.88 44.20
CA GLN A 231 -7.00 10.83 45.20
C GLN A 231 -6.26 11.14 46.50
N VAL A 232 -4.98 11.50 46.43
CA VAL A 232 -4.17 11.89 47.59
C VAL A 232 -4.78 13.10 48.29
N GLU A 233 -5.23 14.10 47.54
CA GLU A 233 -5.90 15.29 48.09
C GLU A 233 -7.21 14.91 48.79
N LYS A 234 -8.04 14.08 48.18
CA LYS A 234 -9.27 13.56 48.80
C LYS A 234 -8.99 12.76 50.08
N GLU A 235 -7.98 11.89 50.07
CA GLU A 235 -7.58 11.10 51.24
C GLU A 235 -7.02 12.01 52.35
N TRP A 236 -6.26 13.04 51.99
CA TRP A 236 -5.77 14.06 52.91
C TRP A 236 -6.93 14.85 53.52
N GLU A 237 -7.91 15.28 52.73
CA GLU A 237 -9.10 15.99 53.22
C GLU A 237 -9.97 15.09 54.11
N ALA A 238 -10.16 13.82 53.75
CA ALA A 238 -10.93 12.88 54.56
C ALA A 238 -10.32 12.68 55.95
N THR A 239 -9.00 12.59 56.03
CA THR A 239 -8.25 12.48 57.29
C THR A 239 -8.04 13.83 58.00
N ARG A 240 -8.59 14.94 57.48
CA ARG A 240 -8.46 16.28 58.06
C ARG A 240 -9.08 16.37 59.44
N GLU A 241 -10.32 15.93 59.63
CA GLU A 241 -11.00 16.04 60.93
C GLU A 241 -10.30 15.23 62.02
N GLU A 242 -9.77 14.05 61.68
CA GLU A 242 -8.98 13.22 62.59
C GLU A 242 -7.66 13.89 62.97
N ARG A 243 -6.93 14.46 61.99
CA ARG A 243 -5.70 15.22 62.25
C ARG A 243 -5.96 16.48 63.07
N VAL A 244 -7.01 17.25 62.73
CA VAL A 244 -7.39 18.47 63.44
C VAL A 244 -7.89 18.12 64.85
N GLY A 245 -8.60 17.01 65.03
CA GLY A 245 -8.99 16.47 66.33
C GLY A 245 -7.77 16.14 67.19
N THR A 246 -6.80 15.41 66.64
CA THR A 246 -5.53 15.08 67.32
C THR A 246 -4.77 16.35 67.73
N TRP A 247 -4.78 17.40 66.91
CA TRP A 247 -4.16 18.69 67.24
C TRP A 247 -4.95 19.49 68.28
N ARG A 248 -6.29 19.48 68.22
CA ARG A 248 -7.16 20.08 69.24
C ARG A 248 -6.93 19.43 70.59
N ASP A 249 -6.84 18.10 70.65
CA ASP A 249 -6.54 17.35 71.88
C ASP A 249 -5.15 17.65 72.44
N PHE A 250 -4.14 17.83 71.57
CA PHE A 250 -2.81 18.25 71.99
C PHE A 250 -2.81 19.67 72.60
N MET A 251 -3.59 20.59 72.03
CA MET A 251 -3.72 21.96 72.55
C MET A 251 -4.52 22.03 73.86
N THR A 252 -5.60 21.27 74.00
CA THR A 252 -6.39 21.20 75.25
C THR A 252 -5.65 20.50 76.37
N LYS A 253 -4.76 19.54 76.06
CA LYS A 253 -3.91 18.87 77.06
C LYS A 253 -2.78 19.76 77.61
N LYS A 254 -2.51 20.91 76.98
CA LYS A 254 -1.46 21.85 77.40
C LYS A 254 -1.83 22.73 78.61
N THR A 255 -3.07 22.67 79.10
CA THR A 255 -3.52 23.37 80.32
C THR A 255 -3.45 22.51 81.59
N GLY A 256 -2.95 21.27 81.50
CA GLY A 256 -2.74 20.36 82.64
C GLY A 256 -1.26 19.98 82.82
N LYS A 257 -0.69 20.36 83.97
CA LYS A 257 0.68 20.11 84.46
C LYS A 257 1.17 18.66 84.24
N VAL A 258 2.29 18.46 83.52
CA VAL A 258 3.19 17.29 83.69
C VAL A 258 4.65 17.70 83.49
N VAL A 259 5.46 17.37 84.49
CA VAL A 259 6.94 17.41 84.53
C VAL A 259 7.48 16.22 83.73
N GLY A 260 8.41 16.47 82.79
CA GLY A 260 9.16 15.43 82.10
C GLY A 260 9.53 15.83 80.67
N GLU A 261 10.83 15.98 80.40
CA GLU A 261 11.42 16.39 79.12
C GLU A 261 10.91 15.57 77.93
N LEU A 262 10.15 16.21 77.04
CA LEU A 262 9.72 15.66 75.76
C LEU A 262 10.55 16.29 74.64
N LYS A 263 11.50 15.51 74.13
CA LYS A 263 12.23 15.79 72.90
C LYS A 263 11.23 15.74 71.73
N PRO A 264 11.23 16.72 70.82
CA PRO A 264 10.26 16.75 69.72
C PRO A 264 10.41 15.49 68.84
N PRO A 265 9.31 14.91 68.35
CA PRO A 265 9.37 13.74 67.49
C PRO A 265 10.13 14.09 66.23
N LYS A 266 11.19 13.33 65.92
CA LYS A 266 11.97 13.51 64.68
C LYS A 266 11.00 13.47 63.50
N GLN A 267 10.94 14.57 62.76
CA GLN A 267 10.22 14.68 61.51
C GLN A 267 10.68 13.51 60.63
N ARG A 268 9.81 12.54 60.39
CA ARG A 268 10.07 11.46 59.44
C ARG A 268 9.93 12.08 58.06
N ALA A 269 10.96 12.78 57.60
CA ALA A 269 11.16 12.98 56.19
C ALA A 269 11.21 11.57 55.58
N ASN A 270 10.27 11.25 54.71
CA ASN A 270 10.42 10.12 53.83
C ASN A 270 11.61 10.47 52.90
N ASP A 271 12.82 10.09 53.31
CA ASP A 271 13.99 10.09 52.42
C ASP A 271 13.69 9.10 51.29
N GLU A 272 13.46 9.62 50.07
CA GLU A 272 13.19 8.83 48.86
C GLU A 272 14.31 7.81 48.56
N ASP A 273 15.51 8.00 49.11
CA ASP A 273 16.67 7.13 48.93
C ASP A 273 16.71 5.88 49.84
N LYS A 274 15.72 5.67 50.72
CA LYS A 274 15.61 4.47 51.58
C LYS A 274 14.31 3.71 51.35
N LEU A 275 14.14 3.18 50.14
CA LEU A 275 13.15 2.14 49.85
C LEU A 275 13.51 0.84 50.59
N TYR A 276 12.96 0.65 51.79
CA TYR A 276 13.08 -0.60 52.54
C TYR A 276 12.26 -1.70 51.84
N VAL A 277 12.94 -2.56 51.08
CA VAL A 277 12.37 -3.81 50.56
C VAL A 277 12.17 -4.75 51.75
N ARG A 278 10.94 -4.87 52.23
CA ARG A 278 10.57 -5.85 53.26
C ARG A 278 10.53 -7.24 52.63
N ARG A 279 11.57 -8.05 52.86
CA ARG A 279 11.58 -9.46 52.42
C ARG A 279 10.57 -10.27 53.27
N PRO A 280 9.71 -11.11 52.67
CA PRO A 280 8.72 -11.90 53.41
C PRO A 280 9.37 -12.89 54.39
N ALA A 281 8.79 -13.02 55.58
CA ALA A 281 9.36 -13.71 56.75
C ALA A 281 9.50 -15.25 56.64
N HIS A 282 9.30 -15.87 55.48
CA HIS A 282 9.29 -17.33 55.33
C HIS A 282 10.68 -17.93 55.01
N GLU A 283 11.73 -17.12 54.88
CA GLU A 283 13.06 -17.59 54.45
C GLU A 283 14.12 -17.69 55.58
N GLU A 284 13.73 -17.49 56.84
CA GLU A 284 14.68 -17.47 57.97
C GLU A 284 15.16 -18.84 58.46
N GLU A 285 14.53 -19.95 58.06
CA GLU A 285 14.94 -21.29 58.53
C GLU A 285 16.18 -21.88 57.84
N LEU A 286 16.67 -21.25 56.76
CA LEU A 286 17.80 -21.78 55.99
C LEU A 286 19.07 -20.93 56.14
N ARG A 287 19.51 -20.68 57.37
CA ARG A 287 20.83 -20.09 57.62
C ARG A 287 21.68 -21.00 58.52
N PRO A 288 22.86 -21.47 58.07
CA PRO A 288 23.77 -22.21 58.94
C PRO A 288 24.30 -21.30 60.06
N ALA A 289 24.37 -21.84 61.27
CA ALA A 289 24.73 -21.10 62.48
C ALA A 289 26.14 -20.47 62.39
N GLN A 290 26.27 -19.20 62.76
CA GLN A 290 27.55 -18.50 62.79
C GLN A 290 28.33 -18.80 64.09
N PRO A 291 29.67 -18.94 64.02
CA PRO A 291 30.49 -19.22 65.20
C PRO A 291 30.61 -18.01 66.15
N PRO A 292 30.83 -18.25 67.45
CA PRO A 292 30.78 -17.20 68.48
C PRO A 292 31.98 -16.24 68.40
N LYS A 293 31.70 -14.94 68.60
CA LYS A 293 32.70 -13.85 68.53
C LYS A 293 33.55 -13.78 69.82
N LEU A 294 34.87 -13.79 69.67
CA LEU A 294 35.84 -13.53 70.73
C LEU A 294 35.86 -12.04 71.11
N LYS A 295 35.94 -11.74 72.42
CA LYS A 295 35.99 -10.37 72.97
C LYS A 295 37.41 -9.78 72.85
N PRO A 296 37.55 -8.47 72.60
CA PRO A 296 38.86 -7.83 72.57
C PRO A 296 39.24 -7.37 73.98
N ASN A 297 40.42 -7.79 74.47
CA ASN A 297 41.12 -7.05 75.51
C ASN A 297 42.63 -7.25 75.40
N ASN A 298 43.33 -6.13 75.56
CA ASN A 298 44.77 -5.94 75.74
C ASN A 298 45.66 -5.98 74.48
N ALA A 299 45.94 -4.78 73.93
CA ALA A 299 47.09 -4.53 73.08
C ALA A 299 48.06 -3.57 73.83
N PRO A 300 49.37 -3.88 73.92
CA PRO A 300 50.34 -2.99 74.53
C PRO A 300 50.76 -1.86 73.55
N LYS A 301 51.05 -0.69 74.12
CA LYS A 301 51.46 0.54 73.43
C LYS A 301 52.88 0.39 72.82
N PRO A 302 53.14 0.78 71.56
CA PRO A 302 54.49 0.79 71.02
C PRO A 302 55.25 2.09 71.37
N PRO A 303 56.59 2.03 71.49
CA PRO A 303 57.44 3.13 71.94
C PRO A 303 57.74 4.13 70.82
N GLY A 304 57.95 5.39 71.22
CA GLY A 304 58.32 6.46 70.31
C GLY A 304 59.69 6.28 69.67
N ALA A 305 59.81 6.82 68.45
CA ALA A 305 61.08 7.19 67.84
C ALA A 305 60.87 8.51 67.10
N ARG A 306 61.93 9.31 67.14
CA ARG A 306 62.08 10.73 66.78
C ARG A 306 61.75 11.06 65.33
#